data_AF-A0A662JB93-F1
#
_entry.id   AF-A0A662JB93-F1
#
_cell.length_a   1.000
_cell.length_b   1.000
_cell.length_c   1.000
_cell.angle_alpha   90.00
_cell.angle_beta   90.00
_cell.angle_gamma   90.00
#
_symmetry.space_group_name_H-M   'P 1'
#
loop_
_entity.id
_entity.type
_entity.pdbx_description
1 polymer ?
#
loop_
_entity_poly.entity_id
_entity_poly.type
_entity_poly.pdbx_seq_one_letter_code
_entity_poly.pdbx_strand_id
1 'polypeptide(L)' 'MRVITVKVPKAYLEELNKLVEAGLFPSRSEAIRIAIRDLLRRELWATRGVRQKEVRLEGV' A
#
# COMPACT_ATOMS: atom_id res chain seq x y z
N MET A 1 7.98 -6.14 -12.67
CA MET A 1 8.14 -5.18 -11.55
C MET A 1 9.18 -4.14 -11.93
N ARG A 2 9.09 -2.90 -11.43
CA ARG A 2 10.13 -1.86 -11.58
C ARG A 2 10.81 -1.62 -10.22
N VAL A 3 12.10 -1.32 -10.24
CA VAL A 3 12.87 -0.99 -9.03
C VAL A 3 12.61 0.48 -8.68
N ILE A 4 12.36 0.75 -7.41
CA ILE A 4 12.27 2.10 -6.86
C ILE A 4 13.26 2.22 -5.70
N THR A 5 13.85 3.40 -5.53
CA THR A 5 14.72 3.72 -4.39
C THR A 5 14.03 4.78 -3.55
N VAL A 6 13.89 4.51 -2.25
CA VAL A 6 13.28 5.43 -1.28
C VAL A 6 14.18 5.60 -0.08
N LYS A 7 14.18 6.78 0.53
CA LYS A 7 14.86 7.03 1.81
C LYS A 7 13.85 6.84 2.95
N VAL A 8 14.21 6.03 3.93
CA VAL A 8 13.40 5.77 5.12
C VAL A 8 14.28 5.79 6.37
N PRO A 9 13.72 6.13 7.55
CA PRO A 9 14.46 6.05 8.81
C PRO A 9 14.99 4.63 9.06
N LYS A 10 16.19 4.54 9.65
CA LYS A 10 16.85 3.26 9.94
C LYS A 10 15.99 2.34 10.82
N ALA A 11 15.32 2.90 11.82
CA ALA A 11 14.43 2.15 12.72
C ALA A 11 13.36 1.36 11.95
N TYR A 12 12.81 1.91 10.86
CA TYR A 12 11.77 1.21 10.10
C TYR A 12 12.33 0.02 9.30
N LEU A 13 13.58 0.13 8.83
CA LEU A 13 14.26 -0.99 8.18
C LEU A 13 14.55 -2.12 9.17
N GLU A 14 14.92 -1.78 10.41
CA GLU A 14 15.17 -2.75 11.47
C GLU A 14 13.88 -3.50 11.86
N GLU A 15 12.76 -2.79 12.03
CA GLU A 15 11.47 -3.43 12.27
C GLU A 15 11.02 -4.31 11.08
N LEU A 16 11.26 -3.86 9.84
CA LEU A 16 10.94 -4.65 8.66
C LEU A 16 11.79 -5.93 8.56
N ASN A 17 13.05 -5.88 8.99
CA ASN A 17 13.91 -7.07 9.07
C ASN A 17 13.34 -8.07 10.08
N LYS A 18 12.92 -7.62 11.27
CA LYS A 18 12.32 -8.51 12.29
C LYS A 18 11.09 -9.25 11.75
N LEU A 19 10.28 -8.58 10.92
CA LEU A 19 9.12 -9.22 10.28
C LEU A 19 9.53 -10.33 9.30
N VAL A 20 10.64 -10.16 8.59
CA VAL A 20 11.18 -11.19 7.68
C VAL A 20 11.83 -12.32 8.47
N GLU A 21 12.60 -12.00 9.50
CA GLU A 21 13.24 -12.98 10.41
C GLU A 21 12.22 -13.85 11.15
N ALA A 22 11.07 -13.26 11.52
CA ALA A 22 9.94 -13.99 12.09
C ALA A 22 9.19 -14.88 11.07
N GLY A 23 9.58 -14.87 9.79
CA GLY A 23 8.97 -15.67 8.73
C GLY A 23 7.61 -15.16 8.26
N LEU A 24 7.17 -13.97 8.70
CA LEU A 24 5.88 -13.39 8.30
C LEU A 24 5.88 -12.92 6.84
N PHE A 25 7.05 -12.52 6.34
CA PHE A 25 7.22 -12.11 4.95
C PHE A 25 8.49 -12.74 4.38
N PRO A 26 8.48 -13.13 3.09
CA PRO A 26 9.63 -13.75 2.44
C PRO A 26 10.78 -12.75 2.21
N SER A 27 10.48 -11.44 2.15
CA SER A 27 11.49 -10.39 2.02
C SER A 27 10.93 -9.03 2.42
N ARG A 28 11.85 -8.11 2.73
CA ARG A 28 11.53 -6.69 2.94
C ARG A 28 10.73 -6.10 1.79
N SER A 29 11.13 -6.43 0.57
CA SER A 29 10.50 -5.94 -0.65
C SER A 29 9.04 -6.42 -0.78
N GLU A 30 8.73 -7.64 -0.32
CA GLU A 30 7.36 -8.15 -0.32
C GLU A 30 6.50 -7.46 0.74
N ALA A 31 7.03 -7.30 1.95
CA ALA A 31 6.35 -6.57 3.02
C ALA A 31 6.02 -5.12 2.60
N ILE A 32 6.96 -4.41 1.96
CA ILE A 32 6.74 -3.06 1.42
C ILE A 32 5.66 -3.06 0.33
N ARG A 33 5.68 -4.03 -0.60
CA ARG A 33 4.66 -4.13 -1.66
C ARG A 33 3.27 -4.34 -1.09
N ILE A 34 3.12 -5.17 -0.05
CA ILE A 34 1.85 -5.40 0.63
C ILE A 34 1.37 -4.11 1.32
N ALA A 35 2.25 -3.42 2.05
CA ALA A 35 1.93 -2.14 2.66
C ALA A 35 1.46 -1.08 1.64
N ILE A 36 2.13 -0.99 0.49
CA ILE A 36 1.73 -0.08 -0.60
C ILE A 36 0.35 -0.48 -1.16
N ARG A 37 0.11 -1.78 -1.39
CA ARG A 37 -1.18 -2.27 -1.89
C ARG A 37 -2.31 -1.92 -0.93
N ASP A 38 -2.10 -2.17 0.37
CA ASP A 38 -3.10 -1.91 1.40
C ASP A 38 -3.39 -0.42 1.54
N LEU A 39 -2.35 0.43 1.46
CA LEU A 39 -2.50 1.88 1.43
C LEU A 39 -3.34 2.31 0.22
N LEU A 40 -3.01 1.85 -0.99
CA LEU A 40 -3.75 2.20 -2.21
C LEU A 40 -5.20 1.72 -2.15
N ARG A 41 -5.44 0.52 -1.61
CA ARG A 41 -6.78 -0.02 -1.40
C ARG A 41 -7.60 0.87 -0.47
N ARG A 42 -7.03 1.28 0.67
CA ARG A 42 -7.69 2.14 1.65
C ARG A 42 -8.01 3.51 1.06
N GLU A 43 -7.02 4.19 0.48
CA GLU A 43 -7.19 5.57 0.02
C GLU A 43 -8.00 5.69 -1.28
N LEU A 44 -7.77 4.80 -2.25
CA LEU A 44 -8.41 4.92 -3.56
C LEU A 44 -9.75 4.19 -3.65
N TRP A 45 -9.90 3.03 -3.00
CA TRP A 45 -11.15 2.25 -3.11
C TRP A 45 -12.20 2.65 -2.07
N ALA A 46 -11.82 3.18 -0.90
CA ALA A 46 -12.79 3.85 -0.04
C ALA A 46 -13.37 5.10 -0.72
N THR A 47 -12.54 5.85 -1.45
CA THR A 47 -12.97 7.07 -2.15
C THR A 47 -13.77 6.79 -3.43
N ARG A 48 -13.51 5.66 -4.14
CA ARG A 48 -14.29 5.28 -5.33
C ARG A 48 -15.71 4.81 -5.02
N GLY A 49 -15.99 4.31 -3.81
CA GLY A 49 -17.34 3.98 -3.37
C GLY A 49 -18.25 5.21 -3.16
N VAL A 50 -17.65 6.38 -2.95
CA VAL A 50 -18.39 7.64 -2.72
C VAL A 50 -18.57 8.45 -4.01
N ARG A 51 -17.60 8.42 -4.95
CA ARG A 51 -17.68 9.21 -6.20
C ARG A 51 -18.44 8.57 -7.36
N GLN A 52 -18.86 7.31 -7.29
CA GLN A 52 -19.56 6.65 -8.41
C GLN A 52 -21.07 6.92 -8.45
N LYS A 53 -21.66 7.56 -7.42
CA LYS A 53 -23.09 7.89 -7.40
C LYS A 53 -23.46 9.26 -7.99
N GLU A 54 -22.50 10.15 -8.21
CA GLU A 54 -22.81 11.54 -8.59
C GLU A 54 -22.82 11.77 -10.11
N VAL A 55 -22.14 10.94 -10.89
CA VAL A 55 -22.01 11.12 -12.37
C VAL A 55 -23.14 10.42 -13.15
N ARG A 56 -24.31 10.20 -12.53
CA ARG A 56 -25.48 9.61 -13.20
C ARG A 56 -26.79 10.38 -13.05
N LEU A 57 -26.77 11.55 -12.41
CA LEU A 57 -27.98 12.36 -12.19
C LEU A 57 -28.07 13.63 -13.05
N GLU A 58 -27.03 13.99 -13.81
CA GLU A 58 -27.10 15.10 -14.78
C GLU A 58 -27.29 14.58 -16.21
N GLY A 59 -28.42 13.94 -16.45
CA GLY A 59 -28.77 13.38 -17.75
C GLY A 59 -30.26 13.09 -17.89
N VAL A 60 -31.11 14.05 -17.54
CA VAL A 60 -32.53 14.14 -17.95
C VAL A 60 -32.85 15.58 -18.29
#